data_AF-A0A815X892-F1
#
_entry.id   AF-A0A815X892-F1
#
_cell.length_a   1.000
_cell.length_b   1.000
_cell.length_c   1.000
_cell.angle_alpha   90.00
_cell.angle_beta   90.00
_cell.angle_gamma   90.00
#
_symmetry.space_group_name_H-M   'P 1'
#
loop_
_entity.id
_entity.type
_entity.pdbx_description
1 polymer ?
#
loop_
_entity_poly.entity_id
_entity_poly.type
_entity_poly.pdbx_seq_one_letter_code
_entity_poly.pdbx_strand_id
1 'polypeptide(L)'
;MMAVALPTVTNEVLKITSQAMVDVIYDTLATMHDLLTGANINYTIFGGTMLGSKRHGGLIPWDDDADIAIEVKDEQKLLALTEAFAN
;
A
#
# COMPACT_ATOMS: atom_id res chain seq x y z
N MET A 1 18.64 -25.45 -17.04
CA MET A 1 18.75 -24.01 -16.78
C MET A 1 17.91 -23.32 -17.85
N MET A 2 16.68 -22.90 -17.53
CA MET A 2 15.81 -22.22 -18.49
C MET A 2 16.12 -20.72 -18.46
N ALA A 3 16.44 -20.14 -19.61
CA ALA A 3 16.57 -18.70 -19.75
C ALA A 3 15.17 -18.09 -19.65
N VAL A 4 14.88 -17.40 -18.55
CA VAL A 4 13.71 -16.53 -18.46
C VAL A 4 14.04 -15.28 -19.27
N ALA A 5 13.28 -15.03 -20.33
CA ALA A 5 13.41 -13.80 -21.10
C ALA A 5 13.17 -12.61 -20.16
N LEU A 6 14.09 -11.65 -20.15
CA LEU A 6 13.92 -10.44 -19.37
C LEU A 6 12.72 -9.65 -19.92
N PRO A 7 11.88 -9.07 -19.06
CA PRO A 7 10.78 -8.23 -19.50
C PRO A 7 11.32 -7.10 -20.40
N THR A 8 10.67 -6.91 -21.54
CA THR A 8 10.92 -5.78 -22.44
C THR A 8 9.98 -4.65 -22.09
N VAL A 9 10.45 -3.41 -22.26
CA VAL A 9 9.59 -2.23 -22.10
C VAL A 9 8.45 -2.33 -23.12
N THR A 10 7.21 -2.28 -22.65
CA THR A 10 6.03 -2.24 -23.52
C THR A 10 5.74 -0.78 -23.92
N ASN A 11 5.14 -0.59 -25.09
CA ASN A 11 4.63 0.71 -25.52
C ASN A 11 3.15 0.89 -25.14
N GLU A 12 2.67 0.14 -24.16
CA GLU A 12 1.28 0.24 -23.71
C GLU A 12 1.07 1.55 -22.96
N VAL A 13 -0.04 2.21 -23.24
CA VAL A 13 -0.45 3.39 -22.49
C VAL A 13 -0.90 2.93 -21.11
N LEU A 14 -0.19 3.37 -20.07
CA LEU A 14 -0.57 3.07 -18.70
C LEU A 14 -1.93 3.71 -18.39
N LYS A 15 -2.82 2.90 -17.81
CA LYS A 15 -4.12 3.38 -17.32
C LYS A 15 -3.87 4.23 -16.07
N ILE A 16 -4.26 5.49 -16.14
CA ILE A 16 -4.20 6.38 -14.98
C ILE A 16 -5.32 6.05 -14.01
N THR A 17 -4.98 5.98 -12.73
CA THR A 17 -5.91 5.76 -11.63
C THR A 17 -6.79 7.00 -11.48
N SER A 18 -8.10 6.79 -11.35
CA SER A 18 -9.04 7.91 -11.24
C SER A 18 -8.85 8.63 -9.91
N GLN A 19 -9.12 9.94 -9.87
CA GLN A 19 -9.03 10.69 -8.61
C GLN A 19 -9.93 10.11 -7.52
N ALA A 20 -11.15 9.68 -7.87
CA ALA A 20 -12.04 9.04 -6.90
C ALA A 20 -11.46 7.77 -6.27
N MET A 21 -10.67 7.00 -7.03
CA MET A 21 -9.96 5.83 -6.50
C MET A 21 -8.78 6.24 -5.63
N VAL A 22 -8.01 7.26 -6.04
CA VAL A 22 -6.94 7.85 -5.23
C VAL A 22 -7.47 8.32 -3.87
N ASP A 23 -8.63 8.99 -3.86
CA ASP A 23 -9.27 9.48 -2.64
C ASP A 23 -9.64 8.31 -1.71
N VAL A 24 -10.24 7.25 -2.25
CA VAL A 24 -10.58 6.03 -1.49
C VAL A 24 -9.33 5.35 -0.90
N ILE A 25 -8.22 5.32 -1.65
CA ILE A 25 -6.96 4.75 -1.16
C ILE A 25 -6.42 5.58 0.01
N TYR A 26 -6.44 6.91 -0.10
CA TYR A 26 -5.99 7.78 0.99
C TYR A 26 -6.88 7.70 2.24
N ASP A 27 -8.21 7.62 2.07
CA ASP A 27 -9.15 7.41 3.17
C ASP A 27 -8.90 6.06 3.86
N THR A 28 -8.60 5.03 3.08
CA THR A 28 -8.22 3.71 3.61
C THR A 28 -6.91 3.79 4.40
N LEU A 29 -5.88 4.46 3.87
CA LEU A 29 -4.60 4.65 4.57
C LEU A 29 -4.76 5.46 5.86
N ALA A 30 -5.63 6.48 5.87
CA ALA A 30 -5.93 7.26 7.07
C ALA A 30 -6.64 6.39 8.13
N THR A 31 -7.60 5.57 7.72
CA THR A 31 -8.27 4.61 8.62
C THR A 31 -7.27 3.60 9.20
N MET A 32 -6.37 3.06 8.37
CA MET A 32 -5.31 2.16 8.81
C MET A 32 -4.32 2.85 9.75
N HIS A 33 -3.99 4.12 9.51
CA HIS A 33 -3.13 4.91 10.39
C HIS A 33 -3.74 4.99 11.80
N ASP A 34 -4.99 5.40 11.91
CA ASP A 34 -5.67 5.57 13.19
C ASP A 34 -5.79 4.23 13.94
N LEU A 35 -6.12 3.17 13.23
CA LEU A 35 -6.20 1.81 13.78
C LEU A 35 -4.85 1.34 14.35
N LEU A 36 -3.80 1.37 13.53
CA LEU A 36 -2.49 0.81 13.88
C LEU A 36 -1.81 1.65 14.97
N THR A 37 -1.89 2.97 14.89
CA THR A 37 -1.33 3.86 15.92
C THR A 37 -2.10 3.74 17.24
N GLY A 38 -3.43 3.64 17.20
CA GLY A 38 -4.26 3.39 18.38
C GLY A 38 -3.93 2.05 19.07
N ALA A 39 -3.52 1.05 18.31
CA ALA A 39 -3.06 -0.25 18.81
C ALA A 39 -1.57 -0.29 19.18
N ASN A 40 -0.85 0.84 19.06
CA ASN A 40 0.59 0.96 19.27
C ASN A 40 1.39 -0.05 18.42
N ILE A 41 0.99 -0.19 17.16
CA ILE A 41 1.66 -0.97 16.11
C ILE A 41 2.36 0.00 15.18
N ASN A 42 3.68 -0.15 15.04
CA ASN A 42 4.45 0.63 14.09
C ASN A 42 4.30 0.05 12.68
N TYR A 43 4.17 0.93 11.70
CA TYR A 43 4.16 0.56 10.29
C TYR A 43 4.93 1.59 9.46
N THR A 44 5.27 1.22 8.23
CA THR A 44 5.83 2.13 7.23
C THR A 44 5.11 1.92 5.90
N ILE A 45 5.06 2.94 5.05
CA ILE A 45 4.73 2.74 3.64
C ILE A 45 5.81 1.89 2.98
N PHE A 46 5.45 1.09 1.98
CA PHE A 46 6.34 0.15 1.32
C PHE A 46 6.19 0.20 -0.21
N GLY A 47 7.07 -0.51 -0.94
CA GLY A 47 6.93 -0.72 -2.39
C GLY A 47 6.71 0.54 -3.23
N GLY A 48 5.70 0.48 -4.11
CA GLY A 48 5.31 1.57 -5.00
C GLY A 48 4.84 2.82 -4.24
N THR A 49 4.11 2.64 -3.14
CA THR A 49 3.64 3.72 -2.26
C THR A 49 4.80 4.51 -1.67
N MET A 50 5.83 3.83 -1.15
CA MET A 50 7.04 4.49 -0.64
C MET A 50 7.79 5.23 -1.76
N LEU A 51 7.91 4.60 -2.93
CA LEU A 51 8.62 5.19 -4.06
C LEU A 51 7.92 6.44 -4.58
N GLY A 52 6.60 6.40 -4.79
CA GLY A 52 5.81 7.56 -5.21
C GLY A 52 5.90 8.71 -4.21
N SER A 53 5.74 8.40 -2.91
CA SER A 53 5.88 9.37 -1.82
C SER A 53 7.25 10.07 -1.88
N LYS A 54 8.33 9.32 -2.04
CA LYS A 54 9.68 9.90 -2.13
C LYS A 54 9.93 10.64 -3.46
N ARG A 55 9.42 10.14 -4.57
CA ARG A 55 9.71 10.66 -5.93
C ARG A 55 8.98 11.97 -6.20
N HIS A 56 7.69 12.05 -5.86
CA HIS A 56 6.83 13.19 -6.19
C HIS A 56 5.74 13.47 -5.15
N GLY A 57 5.85 12.94 -3.92
CA GLY A 57 4.98 13.32 -2.80
C GLY A 57 3.57 12.74 -2.83
N GLY A 58 3.33 11.65 -3.57
CA GLY A 58 2.01 11.01 -3.65
C GLY A 58 2.06 9.62 -4.27
N LEU A 59 0.91 8.99 -4.46
CA LEU A 59 0.82 7.71 -5.21
C LEU A 59 1.32 7.87 -6.64
N ILE A 60 1.93 6.83 -7.18
CA ILE A 60 2.29 6.80 -8.60
C ILE A 60 0.97 6.89 -9.41
N PRO A 61 0.87 7.73 -10.45
CA PRO A 61 -0.42 8.03 -11.09
C PRO A 61 -1.20 6.85 -11.68
N TRP A 62 -0.54 5.71 -11.87
CA TRP A 62 -1.12 4.48 -12.41
C TRP A 62 -1.16 3.33 -11.40
N ASP A 63 -0.76 3.56 -10.15
CA ASP A 63 -0.97 2.58 -9.07
C ASP A 63 -2.43 2.66 -8.63
N ASP A 64 -3.08 1.52 -8.46
CA ASP A 64 -4.47 1.39 -8.01
C ASP A 64 -4.60 0.82 -6.59
N ASP A 65 -3.48 0.71 -5.88
CA ASP A 65 -3.36 0.24 -4.51
C ASP A 65 -2.39 1.08 -3.67
N ALA A 66 -2.25 0.69 -2.40
CA ALA A 66 -1.19 1.19 -1.53
C ALA A 66 -0.71 0.11 -0.56
N ASP A 67 0.60 0.06 -0.36
CA ASP A 67 1.28 -0.89 0.49
C ASP A 67 1.79 -0.25 1.77
N ILE A 68 1.52 -0.91 2.89
CA ILE A 68 2.18 -0.68 4.18
C ILE A 68 2.83 -1.98 4.66
N ALA A 69 3.93 -1.85 5.41
CA ALA A 69 4.61 -2.95 6.06
C ALA A 69 4.57 -2.77 7.58
N ILE A 70 4.33 -3.88 8.28
CA ILE A 70 4.30 -3.98 9.73
C ILE A 70 5.42 -4.93 10.17
N GLU A 71 6.04 -4.66 11.32
CA GLU A 71 7.06 -5.55 11.86
C GLU A 71 6.45 -6.90 12.29
N VAL A 72 7.12 -8.01 11.96
CA VAL A 72 6.67 -9.37 12.30
C VAL A 72 6.38 -9.55 13.79
N LYS A 73 7.10 -8.83 14.67
CA LYS A 73 6.87 -8.87 16.13
C LYS A 73 5.45 -8.45 16.54
N ASP A 74 4.76 -7.67 15.72
CA ASP A 74 3.42 -7.13 16.00
C ASP A 74 2.31 -7.92 15.28
N GLU A 75 2.62 -9.03 14.59
CA GLU A 75 1.66 -9.88 13.87
C GLU A 75 0.46 -10.29 14.75
N GLN A 76 0.73 -10.74 15.98
CA GLN A 76 -0.34 -11.17 16.90
C GLN A 76 -1.25 -10.02 17.33
N LYS A 77 -0.71 -8.80 17.48
CA LYS A 77 -1.53 -7.61 17.77
C LYS A 77 -2.41 -7.27 16.58
N LEU A 78 -1.86 -7.34 15.37
CA LEU A 78 -2.61 -7.09 14.15
C LEU A 78 -3.78 -8.08 14.00
N LEU A 79 -3.53 -9.38 14.22
CA LEU A 79 -4.57 -10.41 14.16
C LEU A 79 -5.68 -10.16 15.21
N ALA A 80 -5.33 -9.72 16.41
CA ALA A 80 -6.30 -9.36 17.44
C ALA A 80 -7.21 -8.17 17.06
N LEU A 81 -6.76 -7.26 16.18
CA LEU A 81 -7.59 -6.16 15.69
C LEU A 81 -8.66 -6.62 14.70
N THR A 82 -8.44 -7.74 13.99
CA THR A 82 -9.39 -8.23 12.98
C THR A 82 -10.75 -8.65 13.57
N GLU A 83 -10.77 -9.05 14.85
CA GLU A 83 -12.01 -9.33 15.58
C GLU A 83 -12.88 -8.08 15.78
N ALA A 84 -12.28 -6.89 15.79
CA ALA A 84 -13.01 -5.63 15.90
C ALA A 84 -13.78 -5.25 14.62
N PHE A 85 -13.40 -5.82 13.47
CA PHE A 85 -14.03 -5.58 12.16
C PHE A 85 -15.00 -6.69 11.74
N ALA A 86 -15.10 -7.77 12.51
CA ALA A 86 -15.95 -8.92 12.21
C ALA A 86 -17.44 -8.70 12.59
N ASN A 87 -17.81 -7.50 13.06
CA ASN A 87 -19.18 -7.12 13.47
C ASN A 87 -19.72 -5.95 12.66
#